data_AF-A0A1V5RVE4-F1
#
_entry.id   AF-A0A1V5RVE4-F1
#
_cell.length_a   1.000
_cell.length_b   1.000
_cell.length_c   1.000
_cell.angle_alpha   90.00
_cell.angle_beta   90.00
_cell.angle_gamma   90.00
#
_symmetry.space_group_name_H-M   'P 1'
#
loop_
_entity.id
_entity.type
_entity.pdbx_description
1 polymer ?
#
loop_
_entity_poly.entity_id
_entity_poly.type
_entity_poly.pdbx_seq_one_letter_code
_entity_poly.pdbx_strand_id
1 'polypeptide(L)'
;MSKERFLYLSLEVRDGERKYSCNSVHTIPPKKRIEAFTENYAKDFYGGKSESYDGGYYYCGGEVHVSVHHYRLITKEEFDILNRFLP
;
A
#
# COMPACT_ATOMS: atom_id res chain seq x y z
N MET A 1 -12.71 17.74 16.68
CA MET A 1 -11.67 16.70 16.54
C MET A 1 -11.88 16.02 15.20
N SER A 2 -10.86 15.99 14.33
CA SER A 2 -11.00 15.34 13.03
C SER A 2 -10.89 13.82 13.23
N LYS A 3 -11.90 13.08 12.78
CA LYS A 3 -11.98 11.62 12.97
C LYS A 3 -10.95 10.91 12.09
N GLU A 4 -10.37 9.84 12.62
CA GLU A 4 -9.52 8.91 11.86
C GLU A 4 -10.22 8.45 10.59
N ARG A 5 -9.43 8.20 9.54
CA ARG A 5 -9.93 7.65 8.27
C ARG A 5 -9.38 6.25 8.09
N PHE A 6 -10.17 5.38 7.49
CA PHE A 6 -9.78 4.00 7.23
C PHE A 6 -9.55 3.81 5.73
N LEU A 7 -8.49 3.12 5.37
CA LEU A 7 -8.03 2.95 4.00
C LEU A 7 -7.87 1.47 3.68
N TYR A 8 -8.43 1.05 2.56
CA TYR A 8 -8.02 -0.18 1.89
C TYR A 8 -6.93 0.15 0.86
N LEU A 9 -5.85 -0.62 0.84
CA LEU A 9 -4.73 -0.47 -0.08
C LEU A 9 -4.40 -1.82 -0.73
N SER A 10 -4.30 -1.81 -2.06
CA SER A 10 -3.81 -2.90 -2.88
C SER A 10 -2.54 -2.46 -3.59
N LEU A 11 -1.45 -3.17 -3.30
CA LEU A 11 -0.20 -3.04 -4.06
C LEU A 11 -0.13 -4.15 -5.10
N GLU A 12 0.43 -3.85 -6.26
CA GLU A 12 0.81 -4.84 -7.26
C GLU A 12 2.30 -5.14 -7.10
N VAL A 13 2.64 -6.42 -7.00
CA VAL A 13 4.02 -6.90 -6.94
C VAL A 13 4.31 -7.73 -8.19
N ARG A 14 5.45 -7.46 -8.82
CA ARG A 14 5.99 -8.25 -9.92
C ARG A 14 7.39 -8.75 -9.53
N ASP A 15 7.60 -10.06 -9.57
CA ASP A 15 8.89 -10.70 -9.26
C ASP A 15 9.27 -11.71 -10.37
N GLY A 16 9.88 -11.20 -11.43
CA GLY A 16 10.14 -11.97 -12.65
C GLY A 16 8.85 -12.26 -13.43
N GLU A 17 8.47 -13.54 -13.54
CA GLU A 17 7.29 -13.96 -14.33
C GLU A 17 5.96 -13.86 -13.57
N ARG A 18 5.99 -13.65 -12.25
CA ARG A 18 4.76 -13.61 -11.46
C ARG A 18 4.30 -12.18 -11.25
N LYS A 19 2.98 -12.05 -11.15
CA LYS A 19 2.28 -10.81 -10.87
C LYS A 19 1.15 -11.11 -9.90
N TYR A 20 1.17 -10.46 -8.74
CA TYR A 20 0.15 -10.65 -7.70
C TYR A 20 -0.15 -9.36 -6.96
N SER A 21 -1.22 -9.35 -6.18
CA SER A 21 -1.64 -8.21 -5.39
C SER A 21 -1.51 -8.49 -3.91
N CYS A 22 -0.98 -7.52 -3.17
CA CYS A 22 -0.89 -7.52 -1.72
C CYS A 22 -1.90 -6.50 -1.18
N ASN A 23 -2.91 -6.99 -0.45
CA ASN A 23 -3.99 -6.16 0.07
C ASN A 23 -3.83 -5.97 1.58
N SER A 24 -4.07 -4.76 2.06
CA SER A 24 -3.95 -4.39 3.47
C SER A 24 -4.94 -3.28 3.82
N VAL A 25 -5.19 -3.09 5.11
CA VAL A 25 -6.01 -1.99 5.62
C VAL A 25 -5.24 -1.14 6.62
N HIS A 26 -5.47 0.18 6.59
CA HIS A 26 -4.70 1.16 7.36
C HIS A 26 -5.57 2.22 8.00
N THR A 27 -5.21 2.62 9.21
CA THR A 27 -5.74 3.84 9.84
C THR A 27 -4.88 5.04 9.45
N ILE A 28 -5.50 6.05 8.85
CA ILE A 28 -4.83 7.23 8.32
C ILE A 28 -5.16 8.46 9.17
N PRO A 29 -4.15 9.18 9.69
CA PRO A 29 -4.37 10.44 10.36
C PRO A 29 -5.10 11.44 9.46
N PRO A 30 -6.02 12.26 9.99
CA PRO A 30 -6.85 13.12 9.16
C PRO A 30 -6.07 14.14 8.32
N LYS A 31 -4.89 14.56 8.81
CA LYS A 31 -4.01 15.52 8.14
C LYS A 31 -3.08 14.90 7.10
N LYS A 32 -2.93 13.57 7.07
CA LYS A 32 -2.00 12.91 6.14
C LYS A 32 -2.66 12.76 4.78
N ARG A 33 -1.97 13.16 3.70
CA ARG A 33 -2.47 12.93 2.33
C ARG A 33 -2.45 11.44 2.02
N ILE A 34 -3.52 10.93 1.44
CA ILE A 34 -3.70 9.47 1.22
C ILE A 34 -2.69 9.01 0.18
N GLU A 35 -2.55 9.76 -0.91
CA GLU A 35 -1.60 9.52 -1.99
C GLU A 35 -0.17 9.43 -1.44
N ALA A 36 0.22 10.39 -0.60
CA ALA A 36 1.54 10.38 0.02
C ALA A 36 1.70 9.21 1.00
N PHE A 37 0.62 8.75 1.66
CA PHE A 37 0.69 7.56 2.51
C PHE A 37 0.90 6.30 1.66
N THR A 38 0.11 6.09 0.61
CA THR A 38 0.18 4.90 -0.24
C THR A 38 1.50 4.79 -0.96
N GLU A 39 2.03 5.90 -1.47
CA GLU A 39 3.35 5.95 -2.11
C GLU A 39 4.47 5.61 -1.13
N ASN A 40 4.47 6.21 0.07
CA ASN A 40 5.46 5.87 1.09
C ASN A 40 5.33 4.41 1.54
N TYR A 41 4.11 3.89 1.65
CA TYR A 41 3.88 2.50 2.01
C TYR A 41 4.42 1.53 0.94
N ALA A 42 4.20 1.83 -0.34
CA ALA A 42 4.76 1.04 -1.44
C ALA A 42 6.29 1.12 -1.52
N LYS A 43 6.86 2.30 -1.23
CA LYS A 43 8.30 2.56 -1.16
C LYS A 43 9.01 1.81 -0.04
N ASP A 44 8.34 1.60 1.08
CA ASP A 44 8.90 0.96 2.26
C ASP A 44 8.44 -0.52 2.39
N PHE A 45 7.74 -1.06 1.38
CA PHE A 45 7.01 -2.34 1.47
C PHE A 45 7.87 -3.54 1.89
N TYR A 46 9.04 -3.72 1.28
CA TYR A 46 10.00 -4.76 1.69
C TYR A 46 11.04 -4.25 2.69
N GLY A 47 10.94 -2.99 3.12
CA GLY A 47 11.99 -2.28 3.84
C GLY A 47 13.27 -2.07 3.01
N GLY A 48 14.24 -1.37 3.59
CA GLY A 48 15.54 -1.17 2.97
C GLY A 48 15.58 -0.08 1.89
N LYS A 49 16.52 -0.19 0.95
CA LYS A 49 16.69 0.77 -0.15
C LYS A 49 15.87 0.33 -1.36
N SER A 50 14.99 1.22 -1.81
CA SER A 50 14.23 1.08 -3.04
C SER A 50 14.67 2.10 -4.08
N GLU A 51 14.54 1.78 -5.36
CA GLU A 51 14.72 2.74 -6.46
C GLU A 51 13.37 3.07 -7.09
N SER A 52 13.06 4.36 -7.27
CA SER A 52 11.81 4.78 -7.89
C SER A 52 11.96 4.87 -9.40
N TYR A 53 11.18 4.07 -10.13
CA TYR A 53 11.16 4.05 -11.59
C TYR A 53 9.84 3.43 -12.09
N ASP A 54 9.43 3.76 -13.32
CA ASP A 54 8.21 3.23 -13.98
C ASP A 54 6.93 3.23 -13.12
N GLY A 55 6.74 4.28 -12.32
CA GLY A 55 5.55 4.43 -11.48
C GLY A 55 5.50 3.50 -10.26
N GLY A 56 6.62 2.90 -9.87
CA GLY A 56 6.73 2.12 -8.64
C GLY A 56 8.14 2.12 -8.05
N TYR A 57 8.40 1.08 -7.26
CA TYR A 57 9.59 0.93 -6.44
C TYR A 57 10.22 -0.43 -6.69
N TYR A 58 11.47 -0.40 -7.14
CA TYR A 58 12.28 -1.58 -7.40
C TYR A 58 13.11 -1.94 -6.17
N TYR A 59 13.17 -3.24 -5.89
CA TYR A 59 13.96 -3.85 -4.82
C TYR A 59 14.85 -4.94 -5.41
N CYS A 60 15.79 -5.44 -4.59
CA CYS A 60 16.67 -6.55 -4.95
C CYS A 60 17.42 -6.33 -6.29
N GLY A 61 17.92 -5.11 -6.54
CA GLY A 61 18.65 -4.79 -7.77
C GLY A 61 17.78 -4.76 -9.04
N GLY A 62 16.46 -4.60 -8.91
CA GLY A 62 15.52 -4.53 -10.03
C GLY A 62 14.67 -5.78 -10.25
N GLU A 63 14.88 -6.85 -9.47
CA GLU A 63 14.16 -8.12 -9.63
C GLU A 63 12.70 -8.05 -9.17
N VAL A 64 12.41 -7.18 -8.20
CA VAL A 64 11.08 -7.04 -7.62
C VAL A 64 10.58 -5.62 -7.79
N HIS A 65 9.42 -5.46 -8.41
CA HIS A 65 8.75 -4.17 -8.60
C HIS A 65 7.45 -4.11 -7.79
N VAL A 66 7.28 -3.05 -7.01
CA VAL A 66 6.08 -2.81 -6.21
C VAL A 66 5.47 -1.47 -6.62
N SER A 67 4.19 -1.46 -6.95
CA SER A 67 3.47 -0.22 -7.26
C SER A 67 2.09 -0.19 -6.60
N VAL A 68 1.56 1.02 -6.40
CA VAL A 68 0.20 1.21 -5.91
C VAL A 68 -0.77 0.83 -7.04
N HIS A 69 -1.57 -0.22 -6.84
CA HIS A 69 -2.58 -0.64 -7.81
C HIS A 69 -3.90 0.08 -7.59
N HIS A 70 -4.39 0.06 -6.35
CA HIS A 70 -5.66 0.67 -5.98
C HIS A 70 -5.68 1.03 -4.50
N TYR A 71 -6.35 2.13 -4.17
CA TYR A 71 -6.68 2.47 -2.79
C TYR A 71 -8.06 3.10 -2.70
N ARG A 72 -8.74 2.89 -1.58
CA ARG A 72 -10.09 3.38 -1.34
C ARG A 72 -10.32 3.68 0.13
N LEU A 73 -10.88 4.84 0.44
CA LEU A 73 -11.40 5.09 1.78
C LEU A 73 -12.56 4.14 2.05
N ILE A 74 -12.53 3.50 3.20
CA ILE A 74 -13.55 2.56 3.64
C ILE A 74 -14.20 3.04 4.94
N THR A 75 -15.38 2.51 5.21
CA THR A 75 -16.08 2.72 6.48
C THR A 75 -15.33 2.01 7.62
N LYS A 76 -15.69 2.38 8.85
CA LYS A 76 -15.15 1.68 10.03
C LYS A 76 -15.62 0.23 10.06
N GLU A 77 -16.88 -0.05 9.71
CA GLU A 77 -17.39 -1.43 9.68
C GLU A 77 -16.62 -2.29 8.66
N GLU A 78 -16.36 -1.78 7.45
CA GLU A 78 -15.54 -2.48 6.46
C GLU A 78 -14.11 -2.72 6.97
N PHE A 79 -13.49 -1.73 7.63
CA PHE A 79 -12.17 -1.87 8.22
C PHE A 79 -12.15 -2.97 9.29
N ASP A 80 -13.08 -2.94 10.24
CA ASP A 80 -13.15 -3.90 11.34
C ASP A 80 -13.39 -5.35 10.86
N ILE A 81 -14.02 -5.52 9.70
CA ILE A 81 -14.19 -6.83 9.04
C ILE A 81 -12.89 -7.23 8.32
N LEU A 82 -12.38 -6.36 7.43
CA LEU A 82 -11.22 -6.67 6.59
C LEU A 82 -9.95 -6.88 7.41
N ASN A 83 -9.75 -6.11 8.49
CA ASN A 83 -8.60 -6.23 9.39
C ASN A 83 -8.53 -7.58 10.14
N ARG A 84 -9.59 -8.41 10.05
CA ARG A 84 -9.58 -9.79 10.58
C ARG A 84 -8.96 -10.80 9.61
N PHE A 85 -8.93 -10.46 8.33
CA PHE A 85 -8.53 -11.36 7.25
C PHE A 85 -7.31 -10.87 6.47
N LEU A 86 -7.08 -9.56 6.48
CA LEU A 86 -5.96 -8.91 5.81
C LEU A 86 -4.90 -8.50 6.84
N PRO A 87 -3.61 -8.55 6.45
CA PRO A 87 -2.51 -8.09 7.28
C PRO A 87 -2.48 -6.57 7.48
#